data_AF-A0A6C0I3T1-F1
#
_entry.id   AF-A0A6C0I3T1-F1
#
_cell.length_a   1.000
_cell.length_b   1.000
_cell.length_c   1.000
_cell.angle_alpha   90.00
_cell.angle_beta   90.00
_cell.angle_gamma   90.00
#
_symmetry.space_group_name_H-M   'P 1'
#
loop_
_entity.id
_entity.type
_entity.pdbx_description
1 polymer ?
#
loop_
_entity_poly.entity_id
_entity_poly.type
_entity_poly.pdbx_seq_one_letter_code
_entity_poly.pdbx_strand_id
1 'polypeptide(L)'
;MKNNLRIAVLFIIINFCVSYVSDNVLSDLSKYTHVKAFTSLAPYFKNKPIVLAGIYAGITVSLATILLLIFTRQFLNTYLPETNSEFAATIVIAYVIGYVLDVFIYKMNIFDNLEPFYKIVGAGNGGALSFIFSLVVSFIVLKLVFFLVD
;
A
#
# COMPACT_ATOMS: atom_id res chain seq x y z
N MET A 1 -1.39 -15.51 16.93
CA MET A 1 -2.44 -14.47 16.81
C MET A 1 -3.72 -15.18 16.39
N LYS A 2 -4.87 -15.03 17.06
CA LYS A 2 -6.10 -15.74 16.64
C LYS A 2 -6.60 -15.14 15.32
N ASN A 3 -6.19 -15.73 14.20
CA ASN A 3 -6.46 -15.19 12.87
C ASN A 3 -7.95 -15.25 12.51
N ASN A 4 -8.66 -14.16 12.81
CA ASN A 4 -10.09 -14.06 12.63
C ASN A 4 -10.45 -12.77 11.89
N LEU A 5 -11.71 -12.68 11.46
CA LEU A 5 -12.21 -11.57 10.67
C LEU A 5 -11.99 -10.20 11.34
N ARG A 6 -12.04 -10.10 12.67
CA ARG A 6 -11.84 -8.84 13.38
C ARG A 6 -10.41 -8.34 13.22
N ILE A 7 -9.42 -9.23 13.32
CA ILE A 7 -8.02 -8.88 13.10
C ILE A 7 -7.79 -8.49 11.64
N ALA A 8 -8.42 -9.19 10.69
CA ALA A 8 -8.34 -8.84 9.27
C ALA A 8 -8.89 -7.43 9.00
N VAL A 9 -10.04 -7.07 9.59
CA VAL A 9 -10.61 -5.72 9.50
C VAL A 9 -9.67 -4.68 10.12
N LEU A 10 -9.12 -4.95 11.29
CA LEU A 10 -8.14 -4.06 11.93
C LEU A 10 -6.91 -3.85 11.03
N PHE A 11 -6.42 -4.91 10.39
CA PHE A 11 -5.26 -4.83 9.50
C PHE A 11 -5.54 -3.97 8.26
N ILE A 12 -6.76 -4.01 7.70
CA ILE A 12 -7.17 -3.10 6.62
C ILE A 12 -7.16 -1.64 7.10
N ILE A 13 -7.72 -1.37 8.29
CA ILE A 13 -7.74 -0.02 8.88
C ILE A 13 -6.31 0.49 9.12
N ILE A 14 -5.41 -0.36 9.62
CA ILE A 14 -4.00 -0.01 9.81
C ILE A 14 -3.35 0.33 8.46
N ASN A 15 -3.55 -0.49 7.43
CA ASN A 15 -3.01 -0.22 6.08
C ASN A 15 -3.56 1.09 5.50
N PHE A 16 -4.84 1.41 5.72
CA PHE A 16 -5.41 2.71 5.36
C PHE A 16 -4.63 3.86 6.03
N CYS A 17 -4.44 3.79 7.35
CA CYS A 17 -3.74 4.84 8.10
C CYS A 17 -2.27 4.97 7.67
N VAL A 18 -1.57 3.85 7.49
CA VAL A 18 -0.17 3.83 7.06
C VAL A 18 -0.01 4.46 5.69
N SER A 19 -0.86 4.09 4.73
CA SER A 19 -0.81 4.65 3.38
C SER A 19 -1.23 6.12 3.33
N TYR A 20 -2.24 6.54 4.10
CA TYR A 20 -2.60 7.95 4.27
C TYR A 20 -1.41 8.79 4.74
N VAL A 21 -0.73 8.34 5.81
CA VAL A 21 0.44 9.06 6.34
C VAL A 21 1.60 9.01 5.35
N SER A 22 1.83 7.88 4.70
CA SER A 22 2.90 7.71 3.72
C SER A 22 2.74 8.62 2.52
N ASP A 23 1.52 8.82 2.03
CA ASP A 23 1.25 9.72 0.90
C ASP A 23 1.49 11.20 1.27
N ASN A 24 1.19 11.59 2.51
CA ASN A 24 1.53 12.93 3.02
C ASN A 24 3.06 13.13 3.04
N VAL A 25 3.81 12.14 3.52
CA VAL A 25 5.28 12.16 3.50
C VAL A 25 5.79 12.21 2.05
N LEU A 26 5.17 11.45 1.15
CA LEU A 26 5.52 11.42 -0.26
C LEU A 26 5.25 12.76 -0.96
N SER A 27 4.17 13.45 -0.59
CA SER A 27 3.89 14.82 -1.01
C SER A 27 5.03 15.77 -0.62
N ASP A 28 5.51 15.68 0.61
CA ASP A 28 6.63 16.53 1.06
C ASP A 28 7.94 16.15 0.37
N LEU A 29 8.23 14.85 0.27
CA LEU A 29 9.40 14.36 -0.46
C LEU A 29 9.38 14.84 -1.92
N SER A 30 8.21 14.84 -2.58
CA SER A 30 8.08 15.28 -3.98
C SER A 30 8.51 16.74 -4.20
N LYS A 31 8.47 17.58 -3.16
CA LYS A 31 8.82 19.01 -3.22
C LYS A 31 10.27 19.27 -2.84
N TYR A 32 10.79 18.54 -1.86
CA TYR A 32 12.06 18.88 -1.20
C TYR A 32 13.23 17.95 -1.52
N THR A 33 13.00 16.81 -2.16
CA THR A 33 14.08 15.88 -2.51
C THR A 33 14.67 16.15 -3.90
N HIS A 34 15.87 15.61 -4.14
CA HIS A 34 16.52 15.62 -5.46
C HIS A 34 16.37 14.29 -6.22
N VAL A 35 15.75 13.29 -5.61
CA VAL A 35 15.54 11.97 -6.23
C VAL A 35 14.46 12.09 -7.30
N LYS A 36 14.82 11.80 -8.55
CA LYS A 36 13.93 11.92 -9.73
C LYS A 36 12.61 11.18 -9.57
N ALA A 37 12.62 10.00 -8.96
CA ALA A 37 11.41 9.22 -8.72
C ALA A 37 10.38 10.02 -7.89
N PHE A 38 10.81 10.68 -6.81
CA PHE A 38 9.92 11.46 -5.97
C PHE A 38 9.56 12.80 -6.58
N THR A 39 10.51 13.52 -7.20
CA THR A 39 10.21 14.82 -7.82
C THR A 39 9.24 14.70 -9.00
N SER A 40 9.20 13.54 -9.65
CA SER A 40 8.22 13.25 -10.71
C SER A 40 6.78 13.08 -10.23
N LEU A 41 6.55 12.96 -8.92
CA LEU A 41 5.22 12.98 -8.31
C LEU A 41 4.72 14.39 -8.00
N ALA A 42 5.58 15.41 -8.05
CA ALA A 42 5.18 16.80 -7.78
C ALA A 42 3.97 17.27 -8.61
N PRO A 43 3.82 16.91 -9.91
CA PRO A 43 2.64 17.25 -10.70
C PRO A 43 1.33 16.66 -10.15
N TYR A 44 1.36 15.44 -9.61
CA TYR A 44 0.20 14.79 -8.99
C TYR A 44 -0.27 15.56 -7.74
N PHE A 45 0.67 16.01 -6.91
CA PHE A 45 0.37 16.73 -5.67
C PHE A 45 0.07 18.23 -5.85
N LYS A 46 0.46 18.85 -6.97
CA LYS A 46 0.43 20.31 -7.14
C LYS A 46 -0.95 20.95 -6.92
N ASN A 47 -2.02 20.27 -7.34
CA ASN A 47 -3.39 20.81 -7.31
C ASN A 47 -4.36 20.00 -6.43
N LYS A 48 -3.86 19.05 -5.64
CA LYS A 48 -4.68 18.21 -4.76
C LYS A 48 -4.39 18.55 -3.29
N PRO A 49 -5.40 18.79 -2.44
CA PRO A 49 -5.19 18.91 -1.00
C PRO A 49 -4.50 17.67 -0.46
N ILE A 50 -3.51 17.85 0.43
CA ILE A 50 -2.74 16.75 1.05
C ILE A 50 -3.68 15.69 1.64
N VAL A 51 -4.71 16.14 2.36
CA VAL A 51 -5.73 15.26 2.95
C VAL A 51 -6.44 14.41 1.90
N LEU A 52 -6.80 14.99 0.75
CA LEU A 52 -7.52 14.29 -0.31
C LEU A 52 -6.64 13.24 -0.98
N ALA A 53 -5.38 13.59 -1.26
CA ALA A 53 -4.41 12.66 -1.83
C ALA A 53 -4.17 11.46 -0.88
N GLY A 54 -3.99 11.74 0.41
CA GLY A 54 -3.86 10.70 1.43
C GLY A 54 -5.08 9.79 1.55
N ILE A 55 -6.31 10.33 1.42
CA ILE A 55 -7.53 9.50 1.40
C ILE A 55 -7.53 8.57 0.18
N TYR A 56 -7.15 9.06 -1.00
CA TYR A 56 -7.07 8.22 -2.19
C TYR A 56 -6.03 7.11 -2.07
N ALA A 57 -4.85 7.41 -1.51
CA ALA A 57 -3.85 6.41 -1.19
C ALA A 57 -4.39 5.37 -0.19
N GLY A 58 -5.03 5.85 0.89
CA GLY A 58 -5.72 5.05 1.89
C GLY A 58 -6.69 4.03 1.30
N ILE A 59 -7.61 4.51 0.45
CA ILE A 59 -8.62 3.67 -0.21
C ILE A 59 -7.94 2.66 -1.15
N THR A 60 -6.98 3.10 -1.95
CA THR A 60 -6.29 2.24 -2.93
C THR A 60 -5.58 1.07 -2.25
N VAL A 61 -4.82 1.36 -1.19
CA VAL A 61 -4.11 0.33 -0.43
C VAL A 61 -5.09 -0.56 0.36
N SER A 62 -6.20 -0.01 0.85
CA SER A 62 -7.25 -0.81 1.50
C SER A 62 -7.87 -1.82 0.54
N LEU A 63 -8.16 -1.41 -0.70
CA LEU A 63 -8.66 -2.31 -1.74
C LEU A 63 -7.63 -3.39 -2.10
N ALA A 64 -6.36 -3.01 -2.26
CA ALA A 64 -5.26 -3.96 -2.47
C ALA A 64 -5.13 -4.96 -1.31
N THR A 65 -5.32 -4.49 -0.07
CA THR A 65 -5.28 -5.32 1.14
C THR A 65 -6.47 -6.29 1.19
N ILE A 66 -7.68 -5.83 0.84
CA ILE A 66 -8.86 -6.71 0.77
C ILE A 66 -8.62 -7.82 -0.26
N LEU A 67 -8.11 -7.48 -1.44
CA LEU A 67 -7.74 -8.48 -2.44
C LEU A 67 -6.69 -9.44 -1.90
N LEU A 68 -5.62 -8.94 -1.27
CA LEU A 68 -4.60 -9.80 -0.65
C LEU A 68 -5.22 -10.78 0.34
N LEU A 69 -6.11 -10.32 1.21
CA LEU A 69 -6.76 -11.16 2.23
C LEU A 69 -7.65 -12.25 1.61
N ILE A 70 -8.29 -11.97 0.48
CA ILE A 70 -9.06 -12.98 -0.27
C ILE A 70 -8.11 -14.04 -0.83
N PHE A 71 -7.00 -13.63 -1.44
CA PHE A 71 -6.00 -14.55 -1.99
C PHE A 71 -5.32 -15.37 -0.89
N THR A 72 -4.87 -14.75 0.21
CA THR A 72 -4.26 -15.49 1.32
C THR A 72 -5.24 -16.45 1.95
N ARG A 73 -6.52 -16.07 2.09
CA ARG A 73 -7.56 -16.99 2.58
C ARG A 73 -7.76 -18.19 1.65
N GLN A 74 -7.69 -17.99 0.34
CA GLN A 74 -7.87 -19.05 -0.65
C GLN A 74 -6.65 -19.98 -0.76
N PHE A 75 -5.43 -19.44 -0.73
CA PHE A 75 -4.19 -20.21 -0.97
C PHE A 75 -3.52 -20.73 0.30
N LEU A 76 -3.66 -20.01 1.42
CA LEU A 76 -2.98 -20.31 2.69
C LEU A 76 -3.96 -20.66 3.81
N ASN A 77 -5.28 -20.67 3.54
CA ASN A 77 -6.36 -20.91 4.51
C ASN A 77 -6.32 -19.99 5.75
N THR A 78 -5.70 -18.82 5.60
CA THR A 78 -5.36 -17.90 6.69
C THR A 78 -5.57 -16.47 6.17
N TYR A 79 -6.08 -15.53 6.98
CA TYR A 79 -6.20 -14.13 6.54
C TYR A 79 -4.82 -13.45 6.60
N LEU A 80 -4.17 -13.52 7.75
CA LEU A 80 -2.80 -13.07 7.98
C LEU A 80 -1.83 -14.24 8.16
N PRO A 81 -0.57 -14.10 7.73
CA PRO A 81 0.44 -15.15 7.87
C PRO A 81 0.78 -15.44 9.34
N GLU A 82 0.85 -16.72 9.70
CA GLU A 82 1.22 -17.19 11.04
C GLU A 82 2.65 -17.74 11.08
N THR A 83 3.18 -18.14 9.92
CA THR A 83 4.53 -18.70 9.77
C THR A 83 5.40 -17.84 8.86
N ASN A 84 6.74 -17.96 8.98
CA ASN A 84 7.67 -17.23 8.11
C ASN A 84 7.49 -17.59 6.62
N SER A 85 7.13 -18.85 6.33
CA SER A 85 6.82 -19.31 4.97
C SER A 85 5.55 -18.67 4.43
N GLU A 86 4.49 -18.56 5.23
CA GLU A 86 3.27 -17.85 4.84
C GLU A 86 3.52 -16.37 4.65
N PHE A 87 4.38 -15.77 5.47
CA PHE A 87 4.77 -14.37 5.32
C PHE A 87 5.48 -14.14 3.98
N ALA A 88 6.47 -14.99 3.64
CA ALA A 88 7.14 -14.92 2.35
C ALA A 88 6.16 -15.08 1.18
N ALA A 89 5.25 -16.06 1.25
CA ALA A 89 4.20 -16.25 0.25
C ALA A 89 3.26 -15.02 0.15
N THR A 90 2.89 -14.44 1.29
CA THR A 90 2.06 -13.22 1.36
C THR A 90 2.74 -12.05 0.67
N ILE A 91 4.05 -11.86 0.84
CA ILE A 91 4.82 -10.81 0.15
C ILE A 91 4.83 -11.03 -1.36
N VAL A 92 4.97 -12.28 -1.84
CA VAL A 92 4.91 -12.59 -3.28
C VAL A 92 3.52 -12.28 -3.85
N ILE A 93 2.45 -12.72 -3.18
CA ILE A 93 1.07 -12.44 -3.60
C ILE A 93 0.83 -10.92 -3.61
N ALA A 94 1.28 -10.21 -2.56
CA ALA A 94 1.16 -8.77 -2.47
C ALA A 94 1.91 -8.05 -3.59
N TYR A 95 3.12 -8.50 -3.94
CA TYR A 95 3.86 -7.94 -5.07
C TYR A 95 3.04 -8.04 -6.36
N VAL A 96 2.49 -9.22 -6.65
CA VAL A 96 1.68 -9.45 -7.85
C VAL A 96 0.43 -8.56 -7.85
N ILE A 97 -0.31 -8.51 -6.74
CA ILE A 97 -1.51 -7.67 -6.62
C ILE A 97 -1.16 -6.20 -6.81
N GLY A 98 -0.14 -5.70 -6.11
CA GLY A 98 0.30 -4.32 -6.20
C GLY A 98 0.77 -3.96 -7.61
N TYR A 99 1.49 -4.87 -8.28
CA TYR A 99 1.93 -4.68 -9.67
C TYR A 99 0.74 -4.56 -10.62
N VAL A 100 -0.21 -5.49 -10.55
CA VAL A 100 -1.39 -5.50 -11.44
C VAL A 100 -2.26 -4.26 -11.21
N LEU A 101 -2.50 -3.88 -9.95
CA LEU A 101 -3.29 -2.69 -9.62
C LEU A 101 -2.62 -1.41 -10.09
N ASP A 102 -1.30 -1.30 -9.96
CA ASP A 102 -0.56 -0.13 -10.42
C ASP A 102 -0.58 0.01 -11.95
N VAL A 103 -0.42 -1.11 -12.67
CA VAL A 103 -0.59 -1.13 -14.13
C VAL A 103 -2.03 -0.77 -14.52
N PHE A 104 -3.02 -1.23 -13.76
CA PHE A 104 -4.43 -0.89 -14.00
C PHE A 104 -4.70 0.60 -13.78
N ILE A 105 -4.22 1.16 -12.66
CA ILE A 105 -4.32 2.60 -12.34
C ILE A 105 -3.72 3.45 -13.46
N TYR A 106 -2.54 3.06 -13.94
CA TYR A 106 -1.87 3.73 -15.06
C TYR A 106 -2.69 3.66 -16.35
N LYS A 107 -3.09 2.45 -16.76
CA LYS A 107 -3.81 2.25 -18.04
C LYS A 107 -5.19 2.91 -18.06
N MET A 108 -5.86 2.96 -16.92
CA MET A 108 -7.18 3.57 -16.79
C MET A 108 -7.11 5.08 -16.46
N ASN A 109 -5.91 5.63 -16.28
CA ASN A 109 -5.67 7.02 -15.87
C ASN A 109 -6.52 7.43 -14.65
N ILE A 110 -6.56 6.57 -13.62
CA ILE A 110 -7.41 6.78 -12.42
C ILE A 110 -6.99 8.05 -11.66
N PHE A 111 -5.69 8.38 -11.70
CA PHE A 111 -5.13 9.55 -11.03
C PHE A 111 -4.49 10.49 -12.04
N ASP A 112 -4.96 11.74 -12.04
CA ASP A 112 -4.43 12.78 -12.91
C ASP A 112 -2.96 13.09 -12.61
N ASN A 113 -2.17 13.33 -13.65
CA ASN A 113 -0.78 13.79 -13.56
C ASN A 113 0.20 12.81 -12.91
N LEU A 114 -0.11 11.50 -12.87
CA LEU A 114 0.87 10.45 -12.51
C LEU A 114 1.76 9.99 -13.67
N GLU A 115 1.43 10.33 -14.92
CA GLU A 115 2.22 9.91 -16.09
C GLU A 115 3.72 10.22 -16.00
N PRO A 116 4.17 11.40 -15.49
CA PRO A 116 5.60 11.68 -15.34
C PRO A 116 6.30 10.69 -14.41
N PHE A 117 5.64 10.25 -13.34
CA PHE A 117 6.15 9.23 -12.44
C PHE A 117 6.29 7.88 -13.15
N TYR A 118 5.25 7.45 -13.86
CA TYR A 118 5.28 6.19 -14.60
C TYR A 118 6.31 6.16 -15.73
N LYS A 119 6.63 7.30 -16.35
CA LYS A 119 7.72 7.41 -17.34
C LYS A 119 9.11 7.20 -16.74
N ILE A 120 9.31 7.53 -15.45
CA ILE A 120 10.61 7.41 -14.78
C ILE A 120 10.76 6.05 -14.09
N VAL A 121 9.75 5.65 -13.31
CA VAL A 121 9.81 4.47 -12.44
C VAL A 121 9.27 3.21 -13.14
N GLY A 122 8.44 3.39 -14.16
CA GLY A 122 7.68 2.32 -14.80
C GLY A 122 6.41 1.99 -14.02
N ALA A 123 5.35 1.62 -14.74
CA ALA A 123 4.12 1.11 -14.13
C ALA A 123 4.32 -0.31 -13.59
N GLY A 124 3.67 -0.62 -12.47
CA GLY A 124 3.73 -1.92 -11.81
C GLY A 124 4.66 -1.91 -10.60
N ASN A 125 5.96 -1.73 -10.83
CA ASN A 125 6.97 -1.84 -9.76
C ASN A 125 6.77 -0.81 -8.65
N GLY A 126 6.42 0.44 -9.01
CA GLY A 126 6.20 1.52 -8.05
C GLY A 126 5.06 1.22 -7.08
N GLY A 127 3.92 0.78 -7.59
CA GLY A 127 2.79 0.39 -6.74
C GLY A 127 3.01 -0.92 -5.99
N ALA A 128 3.69 -1.90 -6.59
CA ALA A 128 4.05 -3.15 -5.89
C ALA A 128 4.93 -2.88 -4.67
N LEU A 129 5.98 -2.07 -4.82
CA LEU A 129 6.88 -1.71 -3.73
C LEU A 129 6.17 -0.85 -2.67
N SER A 130 5.35 0.11 -3.09
CA SER A 130 4.54 0.93 -2.16
C SER A 130 3.58 0.07 -1.34
N PHE A 131 2.96 -0.94 -1.95
CA PHE A 131 2.06 -1.85 -1.26
C PHE A 131 2.80 -2.76 -0.27
N ILE A 132 3.94 -3.34 -0.67
CA ILE A 132 4.79 -4.12 0.24
C ILE A 132 5.26 -3.28 1.42
N PHE A 133 5.69 -2.04 1.17
CA PHE A 133 6.08 -1.12 2.22
C PHE A 133 4.95 -0.91 3.22
N SER A 134 3.74 -0.61 2.74
CA SER A 134 2.56 -0.47 3.61
C SER A 134 2.29 -1.73 4.42
N LEU A 135 2.38 -2.91 3.81
CA LEU A 135 2.16 -4.18 4.51
C LEU A 135 3.17 -4.43 5.61
N VAL A 136 4.46 -4.26 5.32
CA VAL A 136 5.54 -4.47 6.31
C VAL A 136 5.36 -3.53 7.50
N VAL A 137 5.12 -2.25 7.26
CA VAL A 137 4.85 -1.27 8.33
C VAL A 137 3.59 -1.66 9.10
N SER A 138 2.53 -2.06 8.41
CA SER A 138 1.26 -2.45 9.04
C SER A 138 1.38 -3.70 9.91
N PHE A 139 2.21 -4.67 9.53
CA PHE A 139 2.49 -5.84 10.37
C PHE A 139 3.24 -5.45 11.66
N ILE A 140 4.19 -4.51 11.56
CA ILE A 140 4.88 -3.97 12.73
C ILE A 140 3.87 -3.26 13.65
N VAL A 141 3.04 -2.38 13.10
CA VAL A 141 2.01 -1.65 13.87
C VAL A 141 1.02 -2.61 14.51
N LEU A 142 0.52 -3.61 13.78
CA LEU A 142 -0.41 -4.60 14.31
C LEU A 142 0.20 -5.37 15.49
N LYS A 143 1.48 -5.77 15.39
CA LYS A 143 2.20 -6.43 16.47
C LYS A 143 2.37 -5.53 17.70
N LEU A 144 2.66 -4.24 17.49
CA LEU A 144 2.75 -3.25 18.57
C LEU A 144 1.41 -3.03 19.26
N VAL A 145 0.30 -2.96 18.51
CA VAL A 145 -1.05 -2.83 19.09
C VAL A 145 -1.37 -4.00 20.01
N PHE A 146 -1.09 -5.25 19.59
CA PHE A 146 -1.32 -6.40 20.46
C PHE A 146 -0.43 -6.38 21.70
N PHE A 147 0.85 -6.04 21.56
CA PHE A 147 1.77 -5.93 22.69
C PHE A 147 1.35 -4.89 23.74
N LEU A 148 0.64 -3.82 23.35
CA LEU A 148 0.18 -2.77 24.26
C LEU A 148 -1.16 -3.06 24.94
N VAL A 149 -1.95 -3.98 24.39
CA VAL A 149 -3.30 -4.32 24.89
C VAL A 149 -3.27 -5.58 25.75
N ASP A 150 -2.26 -6.44 25.56
CA ASP A 150 -1.94 -7.60 26.40
C ASP A 150 -1.15 -7.18 27.66
#